data_AF-A0AAD8LZH8-F1
#
_entry.id   AF-A0AAD8LZH8-F1
#
_cell.length_a   1.000
_cell.length_b   1.000
_cell.length_c   1.000
_cell.angle_alpha   90.00
_cell.angle_beta   90.00
_cell.angle_gamma   90.00
#
_symmetry.space_group_name_H-M   'P 1'
#
loop_
_entity.id
_entity.type
_entity.pdbx_description
1 polymer ?
#
loop_
_entity_poly.entity_id
_entity_poly.type
_entity_poly.pdbx_seq_one_letter_code
_entity_poly.pdbx_strand_id
1 'polypeptide(L)'
;MMIRIRSRDGPERVTIDNPNITISQLKTLIETQLRVPINNQTLSTNQNFLLSKTPQEFTQFIDMANPHLPISSLGLSHGSILYLAYEGKRTVIGPSVKAAPAGSFGKKMTMDDLIAKQMRVSRQDNPHCEMVSFDRDTANVFQSYVNETMAFGVKRGGFMYGVFSDEGKVEVDFIYEPPQQGGEEGLVLMRDEGEERIVDAIALGLGMRIVGFIFTQTISQSKFDYTLSSREVLQAAELQGESDLKEWVTAVVKLKVNEDGGADVHFEAFQMSDTCIKLFKEGWFETDVKDGDDPKLSKMKKDVVVGVKDAKEIDNDFLVVVKISDHQDKFWNLYEIIIKDKLRDPPLEVQIKWAASDLIRECHRNRRCLEIQILVSGIF
;
A
#
# COMPACT_ATOMS: atom_id res chain seq x y z
N MET A 1 -1.70 -40.69 1.74
CA MET A 1 -1.48 -40.40 3.18
C MET A 1 -0.01 -40.58 3.55
N MET A 2 0.44 -40.06 4.70
CA MET A 2 1.83 -40.19 5.16
C MET A 2 1.85 -40.76 6.58
N ILE A 3 2.67 -41.79 6.81
CA ILE A 3 2.90 -42.39 8.13
C ILE A 3 4.34 -42.07 8.57
N ARG A 4 4.50 -41.75 9.86
CA ARG A 4 5.81 -41.47 10.46
C ARG A 4 6.38 -42.77 11.01
N ILE A 5 7.54 -43.17 10.54
CA ILE A 5 8.22 -44.40 11.01
C ILE A 5 9.33 -44.01 11.97
N ARG A 6 9.30 -44.56 13.18
CA ARG A 6 10.38 -44.44 14.15
C ARG A 6 11.16 -45.74 14.18
N SER A 7 12.46 -45.64 13.94
CA SER A 7 13.40 -46.75 14.07
C SER A 7 14.60 -46.31 14.90
N ARG A 8 15.54 -47.23 15.14
CA ARG A 8 16.82 -46.92 15.79
C ARG A 8 17.66 -45.89 15.00
N ASP A 9 17.42 -45.77 13.69
CA ASP A 9 18.15 -44.88 12.79
C ASP A 9 17.53 -43.46 12.77
N GLY A 10 16.40 -43.25 13.46
CA GLY A 10 15.71 -41.97 13.57
C GLY A 10 14.28 -41.98 13.00
N PRO A 11 13.62 -40.80 13.00
CA PRO A 11 12.28 -40.64 12.44
C PRO A 11 12.32 -40.45 10.91
N GLU A 12 11.65 -41.32 10.18
CA GLU A 12 11.46 -41.27 8.73
C GLU A 12 9.96 -41.14 8.39
N ARG A 13 9.64 -40.91 7.11
CA ARG A 13 8.26 -40.81 6.63
C ARG A 13 8.07 -41.74 5.44
N VAL A 14 6.95 -42.47 5.44
CA VAL A 14 6.53 -43.31 4.32
C VAL A 14 5.25 -42.75 3.75
N THR A 15 5.27 -42.48 2.45
CA THR A 15 4.10 -42.03 1.69
C THR A 15 3.33 -43.24 1.20
N ILE A 16 2.02 -43.22 1.39
CA ILE A 16 1.10 -44.30 1.02
C ILE A 16 0.04 -43.69 0.13
N ASP A 17 0.00 -44.07 -1.16
CA ASP A 17 -0.92 -43.44 -2.12
C ASP A 17 -2.38 -43.83 -1.85
N ASN A 18 -2.63 -45.09 -1.48
CA ASN A 18 -3.95 -45.60 -1.15
C ASN A 18 -4.08 -45.93 0.35
N PRO A 19 -5.01 -45.32 1.11
CA PRO A 19 -5.17 -45.58 2.54
C PRO A 19 -5.65 -47.01 2.88
N ASN A 20 -6.21 -47.74 1.91
CA ASN A 20 -6.74 -49.09 2.08
C ASN A 20 -5.71 -50.18 1.76
N ILE A 21 -4.52 -50.11 2.36
CA ILE A 21 -3.48 -51.14 2.18
C ILE A 21 -3.45 -52.14 3.36
N THR A 22 -2.89 -53.31 3.10
CA THR A 22 -2.60 -54.35 4.10
C THR A 22 -1.21 -54.16 4.71
N ILE A 23 -0.94 -54.86 5.82
CA ILE A 23 0.38 -54.84 6.46
C ILE A 23 1.49 -55.35 5.52
N SER A 24 1.21 -56.37 4.71
CA SER A 24 2.19 -56.86 3.71
C SER A 24 2.58 -55.79 2.70
N GLN A 25 1.58 -55.06 2.16
CA GLN A 25 1.81 -53.94 1.24
C GLN A 25 2.54 -52.78 1.92
N LEU A 26 2.26 -52.50 3.20
CA LEU A 26 3.01 -51.52 3.97
C LEU A 26 4.49 -51.91 4.11
N LYS A 27 4.79 -53.19 4.36
CA LYS A 27 6.18 -53.68 4.40
C LYS A 27 6.90 -53.50 3.07
N THR A 28 6.22 -53.74 1.95
CA THR A 28 6.75 -53.48 0.61
C THR A 28 7.06 -52.00 0.38
N LEU A 29 6.20 -51.09 0.86
CA LEU A 29 6.44 -49.65 0.78
C LEU A 29 7.64 -49.22 1.62
N ILE A 30 7.81 -49.81 2.82
CA ILE A 30 8.98 -49.57 3.68
C ILE A 30 10.26 -50.08 3.01
N GLU A 31 10.23 -51.24 2.37
CA GLU A 31 11.38 -51.75 1.61
C GLU A 31 11.73 -50.84 0.45
N THR A 32 10.72 -50.40 -0.31
CA THR A 32 10.93 -49.54 -1.48
C THR A 32 11.44 -48.15 -1.10
N GLN A 33 10.86 -47.52 -0.07
CA GLN A 33 11.16 -46.12 0.29
C GLN A 33 12.32 -46.01 1.30
N LEU A 34 12.42 -46.93 2.25
CA LEU A 34 13.39 -46.89 3.35
C LEU A 34 14.49 -47.94 3.24
N ARG A 35 14.46 -48.79 2.20
CA ARG A 35 15.48 -49.82 1.91
C ARG A 35 15.70 -50.82 3.05
N VAL A 36 14.65 -51.12 3.81
CA VAL A 36 14.68 -52.18 4.84
C VAL A 36 14.09 -53.45 4.24
N PRO A 37 14.85 -54.55 4.11
CA PRO A 37 14.33 -55.79 3.52
C PRO A 37 13.12 -56.32 4.28
N ILE A 38 12.07 -56.76 3.58
CA ILE A 38 10.81 -57.24 4.21
C ILE A 38 11.06 -58.29 5.29
N ASN A 39 11.99 -59.21 5.04
CA ASN A 39 12.33 -60.30 5.96
C ASN A 39 12.94 -59.83 7.29
N ASN A 40 13.48 -58.61 7.32
CA ASN A 40 14.06 -58.03 8.52
C ASN A 40 13.11 -57.05 9.20
N GLN A 41 11.92 -56.77 8.63
CA GLN A 41 10.99 -55.79 9.18
C GLN A 41 10.05 -56.39 10.23
N THR A 42 10.17 -55.89 11.44
CA THR A 42 9.19 -56.09 12.51
C THR A 42 8.55 -54.74 12.86
N LEU A 43 7.22 -54.69 12.77
CA LEU A 43 6.41 -53.48 12.94
C LEU A 43 5.53 -53.61 14.17
N SER A 44 5.34 -52.50 14.88
CA SER A 44 4.36 -52.37 15.94
C SER A 44 3.88 -50.92 16.07
N THR A 45 2.65 -50.77 16.54
CA THR A 45 2.06 -49.48 16.94
C THR A 45 2.50 -49.05 18.35
N ASN A 46 3.08 -49.95 19.14
CA ASN A 46 3.49 -49.68 20.51
C ASN A 46 4.91 -49.09 20.59
N GLN A 47 5.05 -47.96 21.29
CA GLN A 47 6.33 -47.29 21.48
C GLN A 47 7.38 -48.13 22.22
N ASN A 48 6.94 -48.96 23.18
CA ASN A 48 7.84 -49.78 23.99
C ASN A 48 8.55 -50.85 23.17
N PHE A 49 8.09 -51.09 21.93
CA PHE A 49 8.73 -51.99 20.99
C PHE A 49 10.20 -51.65 20.72
N LEU A 50 10.54 -50.36 20.60
CA LEU A 50 11.93 -49.92 20.37
C LEU A 50 12.81 -49.96 21.63
N LEU A 51 12.22 -50.17 22.81
CA LEU A 51 12.94 -50.28 24.09
C LEU A 51 13.29 -51.73 24.43
N SER A 52 12.73 -52.69 23.70
CA SER A 52 12.93 -54.13 23.92
C SER A 52 14.36 -54.52 23.55
N LYS A 53 15.02 -55.29 24.42
CA LYS A 53 16.43 -55.71 24.26
C LYS A 53 16.60 -57.22 24.16
N THR A 54 15.60 -57.99 24.58
CA THR A 54 15.65 -59.45 24.57
C THR A 54 14.68 -60.06 23.55
N PRO A 55 15.01 -61.18 22.88
CA PRO A 55 14.11 -61.86 21.94
C PRO A 55 12.74 -62.23 22.53
N GLN A 56 12.66 -62.43 23.85
CA GLN A 56 11.42 -62.76 24.57
C GLN A 56 10.49 -61.55 24.77
N GLU A 57 11.03 -60.32 24.77
CA GLU A 57 10.23 -59.10 24.83
C GLU A 57 9.59 -58.80 23.47
N PHE A 58 10.30 -59.11 22.37
CA PHE A 58 9.78 -58.89 21.01
C PHE A 58 8.55 -59.75 20.67
N THR A 59 8.40 -60.94 21.26
CA THR A 59 7.24 -61.82 21.02
C THR A 59 5.94 -61.30 21.64
N GLN A 60 5.99 -60.27 22.49
CA GLN A 60 4.81 -59.64 23.09
C GLN A 60 4.10 -58.65 22.13
N PHE A 61 4.77 -58.25 21.05
CA PHE A 61 4.28 -57.26 20.08
C PHE A 61 3.77 -57.95 18.80
N ILE A 62 2.58 -58.53 18.89
CA ILE A 62 1.94 -59.28 17.78
C ILE A 62 0.87 -58.47 17.03
N ASP A 63 0.74 -57.17 17.32
CA ASP A 63 -0.32 -56.32 16.78
C ASP A 63 -0.29 -56.19 15.25
N MET A 64 0.87 -56.44 14.64
CA MET A 64 1.06 -56.42 13.18
C MET A 64 1.59 -57.73 12.60
N ALA A 65 1.35 -58.86 13.29
CA ALA A 65 1.82 -60.18 12.86
C ALA A 65 1.05 -60.73 11.64
N ASN A 66 -0.22 -60.37 11.46
CA ASN A 66 -1.05 -60.86 10.36
C ASN A 66 -0.84 -60.03 9.07
N PRO A 67 -0.26 -60.58 7.99
CA PRO A 67 0.07 -59.82 6.77
C PRO A 67 -1.15 -59.34 5.97
N HIS A 68 -2.34 -59.93 6.18
CA HIS A 68 -3.57 -59.61 5.46
C HIS A 68 -4.45 -58.57 6.18
N LEU A 69 -4.07 -58.17 7.39
CA LEU A 69 -4.81 -57.19 8.16
C LEU A 69 -4.73 -55.81 7.49
N PRO A 70 -5.85 -55.10 7.28
CA PRO A 70 -5.81 -53.73 6.76
C PRO A 70 -5.22 -52.78 7.81
N ILE A 71 -4.43 -51.80 7.39
CA ILE A 71 -3.81 -50.86 8.34
C ILE A 71 -4.83 -49.93 9.02
N SER A 72 -6.01 -49.75 8.41
CA SER A 72 -7.11 -48.97 8.96
C SER A 72 -7.71 -49.61 10.22
N SER A 73 -7.68 -50.93 10.35
CA SER A 73 -8.17 -51.60 11.58
C SER A 73 -7.25 -51.40 12.79
N LEU A 74 -6.04 -50.90 12.58
CA LEU A 74 -5.07 -50.55 13.62
C LEU A 74 -5.16 -49.07 14.04
N GLY A 75 -6.14 -48.31 13.51
CA GLY A 75 -6.28 -46.88 13.80
C GLY A 75 -5.19 -46.01 13.18
N LEU A 76 -4.46 -46.52 12.18
CA LEU A 76 -3.43 -45.76 11.48
C LEU A 76 -4.08 -44.80 10.48
N SER A 77 -3.86 -43.50 10.69
CA SER A 77 -4.33 -42.40 9.86
C SER A 77 -3.18 -41.49 9.43
N HIS A 78 -3.47 -40.39 8.73
CA HIS A 78 -2.43 -39.47 8.29
C HIS A 78 -1.67 -38.91 9.49
N GLY A 79 -0.34 -39.09 9.50
CA GLY A 79 0.54 -38.62 10.55
C GLY A 79 0.72 -39.57 11.73
N SER A 80 0.03 -40.72 11.76
CA SER A 80 0.23 -41.77 12.77
C SER A 80 1.68 -42.22 12.83
N ILE A 81 2.12 -42.60 14.03
CA ILE A 81 3.48 -43.07 14.30
C ILE A 81 3.47 -44.59 14.31
N LEU A 82 4.44 -45.18 13.61
CA LEU A 82 4.68 -46.61 13.57
C LEU A 82 6.13 -46.89 13.99
N TYR A 83 6.35 -47.94 14.76
CA TYR A 83 7.66 -48.32 15.27
C TYR A 83 8.18 -49.52 14.45
N LEU A 84 9.40 -49.37 13.92
CA LEU A 84 10.07 -50.35 13.06
C LEU A 84 11.38 -50.79 13.70
N ALA A 85 11.53 -52.10 13.90
CA ALA A 85 12.76 -52.76 14.30
C ALA A 85 13.24 -53.69 13.18
N TYR A 86 14.55 -53.72 12.96
CA TYR A 86 15.21 -54.62 12.01
C TYR A 86 16.68 -54.81 12.40
N GLU A 87 17.25 -55.90 11.94
CA GLU A 87 18.66 -56.23 12.09
C GLU A 87 19.47 -55.85 10.83
N GLY A 88 20.77 -55.58 11.03
CA GLY A 88 21.72 -55.22 9.96
C GLY A 88 21.86 -53.71 9.72
N LYS A 89 23.01 -53.25 9.21
CA LYS A 89 23.28 -51.83 8.93
C LYS A 89 22.70 -51.44 7.56
N ARG A 90 22.09 -50.26 7.44
CA ARG A 90 21.64 -49.70 6.16
C ARG A 90 22.20 -48.29 5.97
N THR A 91 22.25 -47.85 4.72
CA THR A 91 22.53 -46.46 4.39
C THR A 91 21.22 -45.69 4.44
N VAL A 92 21.02 -44.94 5.53
CA VAL A 92 19.89 -44.02 5.65
C VAL A 92 20.12 -42.88 4.68
N ILE A 93 19.16 -42.63 3.79
CA ILE A 93 19.16 -41.41 2.99
C ILE A 93 18.88 -40.29 3.98
N GLY A 94 19.92 -39.57 4.40
CA GLY A 94 19.78 -38.39 5.25
C GLY A 94 18.74 -37.44 4.68
N PRO A 95 18.18 -36.52 5.50
CA PRO A 95 17.13 -35.60 5.04
C PRO A 95 17.53 -35.03 3.70
N SER A 96 16.66 -35.18 2.69
CA SER A 96 16.85 -34.52 1.41
C SER A 96 16.80 -33.02 1.69
N VAL A 97 17.97 -32.44 1.95
CA VAL A 97 18.16 -31.01 1.84
C VAL A 97 18.04 -30.77 0.35
N LYS A 98 16.80 -30.66 -0.16
CA LYS A 98 16.56 -29.80 -1.31
C LYS A 98 17.21 -28.51 -0.87
N ALA A 99 18.32 -28.16 -1.51
CA ALA A 99 19.00 -26.91 -1.27
C ALA A 99 17.96 -25.82 -1.48
N ALA A 100 17.34 -25.38 -0.39
CA ALA A 100 16.79 -24.05 -0.33
C ALA A 100 17.97 -23.13 -0.70
N PRO A 101 17.75 -22.12 -1.55
CA PRO A 101 18.81 -21.20 -1.93
C PRO A 101 19.54 -20.79 -0.65
N ALA A 102 20.86 -20.94 -0.65
CA ALA A 102 21.68 -20.74 0.53
C ALA A 102 21.34 -19.39 1.17
N GLY A 103 20.73 -19.39 2.37
CA GLY A 103 20.46 -18.14 3.08
C GLY A 103 19.34 -18.11 4.13
N SER A 104 18.39 -19.05 4.18
CA SER A 104 17.15 -18.78 4.95
C SER A 104 17.04 -19.40 6.36
N PHE A 105 18.04 -20.12 6.87
CA PHE A 105 18.02 -20.62 8.25
C PHE A 105 19.34 -20.29 8.94
N GLY A 106 19.33 -19.22 9.75
CA GLY A 106 20.45 -18.87 10.63
C GLY A 106 21.46 -17.87 10.07
N LYS A 107 21.09 -16.97 9.14
CA LYS A 107 21.91 -15.77 8.91
C LYS A 107 21.97 -15.01 10.23
N LYS A 108 23.10 -15.08 10.94
CA LYS A 108 23.39 -14.17 12.06
C LYS A 108 23.22 -12.77 11.49
N MET A 109 22.29 -11.98 12.04
CA MET A 109 22.18 -10.56 11.70
C MET A 109 23.57 -9.96 11.81
N THR A 110 24.14 -9.53 10.69
CA THR A 110 25.38 -8.76 10.70
C THR A 110 25.06 -7.35 11.20
N MET A 111 26.06 -6.62 11.68
CA MET A 111 25.87 -5.20 11.99
C MET A 111 25.35 -4.43 10.77
N ASP A 112 25.78 -4.82 9.57
CA ASP A 112 25.27 -4.24 8.31
C ASP A 112 23.78 -4.56 8.08
N ASP A 113 23.31 -5.76 8.45
CA ASP A 113 21.89 -6.10 8.39
C ASP A 113 21.07 -5.31 9.44
N LEU A 114 21.67 -4.97 10.59
CA LEU A 114 21.04 -4.12 11.61
C LEU A 114 20.99 -2.66 11.16
N ILE A 115 22.07 -2.15 10.55
CA ILE A 115 22.14 -0.82 9.96
C ILE A 115 21.17 -0.69 8.79
N ALA A 116 21.08 -1.72 7.92
CA ALA A 116 20.13 -1.73 6.81
C ALA A 116 18.66 -1.77 7.24
N LYS A 117 18.38 -2.23 8.47
CA LYS A 117 17.05 -2.17 9.09
C LYS A 117 16.77 -0.84 9.78
N GLN A 118 17.80 -0.04 10.05
CA GLN A 118 17.64 1.25 10.70
C GLN A 118 17.07 2.25 9.69
N MET A 119 15.98 2.93 10.06
CA MET A 119 15.33 3.85 9.13
C MET A 119 16.06 5.18 9.08
N ARG A 120 16.76 5.42 7.97
CA ARG A 120 17.54 6.62 7.73
C ARG A 120 16.71 7.64 6.95
N VAL A 121 16.65 8.86 7.46
CA VAL A 121 16.03 10.00 6.79
C VAL A 121 17.12 10.83 6.14
N SER A 122 17.02 10.97 4.83
CA SER A 122 17.87 11.83 4.00
C SER A 122 17.01 12.63 3.05
N ARG A 123 17.48 13.84 2.73
CA ARG A 123 16.86 14.69 1.73
C ARG A 123 16.85 13.99 0.37
N GLN A 124 15.75 14.12 -0.35
CA GLN A 124 15.61 13.67 -1.73
C GLN A 124 15.81 14.88 -2.65
N ASP A 125 16.73 14.76 -3.61
CA ASP A 125 17.13 15.89 -4.44
C ASP A 125 16.20 16.10 -5.64
N ASN A 126 15.71 15.01 -6.25
CA ASN A 126 14.90 15.08 -7.47
C ASN A 126 13.47 14.58 -7.22
N PRO A 127 12.45 15.32 -7.67
CA PRO A 127 11.07 14.84 -7.62
C PRO A 127 10.85 13.77 -8.69
N HIS A 128 9.80 12.98 -8.54
CA HIS A 128 9.32 12.09 -9.62
C HIS A 128 8.49 12.87 -10.64
N CYS A 129 7.81 13.94 -10.21
CA CYS A 129 7.19 14.93 -11.10
C CYS A 129 8.15 16.12 -11.30
N GLU A 130 8.71 16.29 -12.49
CA GLU A 130 9.66 17.38 -12.77
C GLU A 130 8.96 18.75 -12.84
N MET A 131 7.72 18.76 -13.31
CA MET A 131 6.97 19.99 -13.56
C MET A 131 5.46 19.76 -13.45
N VAL A 132 4.79 20.68 -12.77
CA VAL A 132 3.34 20.79 -12.74
C VAL A 132 2.91 22.03 -13.54
N SER A 133 1.94 21.86 -14.42
CA SER A 133 1.35 22.91 -15.23
C SER A 133 -0.08 23.15 -14.79
N PHE A 134 -0.42 24.36 -14.36
CA PHE A 134 -1.79 24.72 -13.99
C PHE A 134 -2.50 25.39 -15.17
N ASP A 135 -3.75 25.02 -15.41
CA ASP A 135 -4.60 25.79 -16.32
C ASP A 135 -4.79 27.21 -15.74
N ARG A 136 -4.59 28.23 -16.59
CA ARG A 136 -4.64 29.63 -16.18
C ARG A 136 -5.98 30.03 -15.58
N ASP A 137 -7.08 29.60 -16.19
CA ASP A 137 -8.41 30.02 -15.76
C ASP A 137 -8.77 29.33 -14.43
N THR A 138 -8.44 28.04 -14.29
CA THR A 138 -8.56 27.30 -13.03
C THR A 138 -7.75 27.92 -11.91
N ALA A 139 -6.47 28.24 -12.14
CA ALA A 139 -5.62 28.90 -11.15
C ALA A 139 -6.17 30.28 -10.78
N ASN A 140 -6.66 31.04 -11.76
CA ASN A 140 -7.26 32.36 -11.55
C ASN A 140 -8.55 32.29 -10.71
N VAL A 141 -9.42 31.32 -10.97
CA VAL A 141 -10.65 31.13 -10.19
C VAL A 141 -10.31 30.76 -8.75
N PHE A 142 -9.36 29.84 -8.53
CA PHE A 142 -8.98 29.41 -7.19
C PHE A 142 -8.35 30.55 -6.38
N GLN A 143 -7.42 31.31 -6.96
CA GLN A 143 -6.78 32.44 -6.27
C GLN A 143 -7.79 33.55 -5.94
N SER A 144 -8.69 33.91 -6.88
CA SER A 144 -9.67 34.97 -6.66
C SER A 144 -10.67 34.56 -5.60
N TYR A 145 -11.16 33.32 -5.64
CA TYR A 145 -12.07 32.80 -4.63
C TYR A 145 -11.49 32.92 -3.21
N VAL A 146 -10.25 32.44 -3.02
CA VAL A 146 -9.61 32.45 -1.69
C VAL A 146 -9.28 33.88 -1.24
N ASN A 147 -8.77 34.73 -2.14
CA ASN A 147 -8.39 36.09 -1.81
C ASN A 147 -9.62 36.97 -1.51
N GLU A 148 -10.65 36.92 -2.35
CA GLU A 148 -11.82 37.80 -2.26
C GLU A 148 -12.82 37.34 -1.19
N THR A 149 -13.03 36.03 -1.05
CA THR A 149 -14.07 35.50 -0.15
C THR A 149 -13.55 35.32 1.27
N MET A 150 -12.28 34.93 1.41
CA MET A 150 -11.72 34.46 2.68
C MET A 150 -10.50 35.25 3.15
N ALA A 151 -9.90 36.08 2.29
CA ALA A 151 -8.69 36.83 2.56
C ALA A 151 -7.59 35.99 3.25
N PHE A 152 -7.47 34.71 2.88
CA PHE A 152 -6.56 33.75 3.50
C PHE A 152 -6.67 33.65 5.04
N GLY A 153 -7.86 33.91 5.60
CA GLY A 153 -8.14 33.84 7.03
C GLY A 153 -8.35 32.41 7.56
N VAL A 154 -8.71 31.47 6.68
CA VAL A 154 -8.82 30.03 6.98
C VAL A 154 -8.25 29.20 5.82
N LYS A 155 -7.81 27.98 6.12
CA LYS A 155 -7.34 27.03 5.12
C LYS A 155 -8.49 26.49 4.28
N ARG A 156 -8.21 26.27 3.00
CA ARG A 156 -9.06 25.59 2.01
C ARG A 156 -8.21 24.62 1.22
N GLY A 157 -8.79 23.54 0.74
CA GLY A 157 -8.10 22.62 -0.14
C GLY A 157 -9.01 21.88 -1.10
N GLY A 158 -8.41 21.29 -2.11
CA GLY A 158 -9.10 20.59 -3.18
C GLY A 158 -8.21 19.55 -3.85
N PHE A 159 -8.85 18.58 -4.49
CA PHE A 159 -8.19 17.59 -5.31
C PHE A 159 -8.00 18.14 -6.72
N MET A 160 -6.77 18.02 -7.22
CA MET A 160 -6.38 18.44 -8.55
C MET A 160 -6.61 17.29 -9.53
N TYR A 161 -7.26 17.58 -10.65
CA TYR A 161 -7.51 16.63 -11.72
C TYR A 161 -6.86 17.09 -13.01
N GLY A 162 -6.32 16.13 -13.76
CA GLY A 162 -5.80 16.37 -15.09
C GLY A 162 -5.04 15.15 -15.63
N VAL A 163 -3.92 15.39 -16.32
CA VAL A 163 -3.23 14.38 -17.12
C VAL A 163 -1.75 14.26 -16.75
N PHE A 164 -1.23 13.02 -16.77
CA PHE A 164 0.20 12.75 -16.70
C PHE A 164 0.75 12.67 -18.14
N SER A 165 1.73 13.51 -18.44
CA SER A 165 2.43 13.54 -19.74
C SER A 165 3.74 12.74 -19.67
N ASP A 166 4.19 12.23 -20.82
CA ASP A 166 5.29 11.24 -20.96
C ASP A 166 6.68 11.70 -20.45
N GLU A 167 6.83 12.95 -20.02
CA GLU A 167 8.07 13.56 -19.53
C GLU A 167 8.07 13.84 -18.03
N GLY A 168 7.29 13.11 -17.23
CA GLY A 168 7.17 13.37 -15.79
C GLY A 168 6.53 14.73 -15.50
N LYS A 169 5.63 15.16 -16.39
CA LYS A 169 4.88 16.40 -16.29
C LYS A 169 3.45 16.12 -15.89
N VAL A 170 2.91 16.94 -15.01
CA VAL A 170 1.51 16.88 -14.58
C VAL A 170 0.80 18.13 -15.08
N GLU A 171 -0.27 17.95 -15.85
CA GLU A 171 -1.16 19.04 -16.27
C GLU A 171 -2.40 18.99 -15.39
N VAL A 172 -2.70 20.11 -14.72
CA VAL A 172 -3.87 20.28 -13.84
C VAL A 172 -4.91 21.13 -14.56
N ASP A 173 -6.04 20.52 -14.89
CA ASP A 173 -7.11 21.14 -15.66
C ASP A 173 -8.18 21.74 -14.76
N PHE A 174 -8.56 21.06 -13.67
CA PHE A 174 -9.55 21.57 -12.71
C PHE A 174 -9.27 21.14 -11.27
N ILE A 175 -9.86 21.87 -10.32
CA ILE A 175 -9.77 21.61 -8.88
C ILE A 175 -11.18 21.30 -8.36
N TYR A 176 -11.33 20.16 -7.70
CA TYR A 176 -12.54 19.79 -6.98
C TYR A 176 -12.34 20.01 -5.49
N GLU A 177 -13.15 20.88 -4.88
CA GLU A 177 -13.13 21.12 -3.43
C GLU A 177 -14.14 20.20 -2.73
N PRO A 178 -13.70 19.16 -2.01
CA PRO A 178 -14.63 18.32 -1.25
C PRO A 178 -15.26 19.12 -0.09
N PRO A 179 -16.38 18.62 0.48
CA PRO A 179 -16.90 19.16 1.73
C PRO A 179 -15.80 19.22 2.78
N GLN A 180 -15.60 20.37 3.43
CA GLN A 180 -14.44 20.60 4.27
C GLN A 180 -14.71 21.63 5.37
N GLN A 181 -13.97 21.52 6.46
CA GLN A 181 -13.95 22.47 7.55
C GLN A 181 -12.55 23.09 7.64
N GLY A 182 -12.44 24.34 7.21
CA GLY A 182 -11.21 25.13 7.28
C GLY A 182 -11.06 25.80 8.64
N GLY A 183 -9.87 25.72 9.21
CA GLY A 183 -9.44 26.51 10.38
C GLY A 183 -8.21 27.34 10.07
N GLU A 184 -7.68 28.03 11.07
CA GLU A 184 -6.45 28.82 10.91
C GLU A 184 -5.20 27.93 10.77
N GLU A 185 -5.11 26.90 11.62
CA GLU A 185 -3.94 26.01 11.73
C GLU A 185 -4.10 24.69 10.97
N GLY A 186 -5.33 24.32 10.58
CA GLY A 186 -5.64 23.00 10.02
C GLY A 186 -6.81 23.02 9.04
N LEU A 187 -6.88 21.96 8.26
CA LEU A 187 -7.92 21.73 7.26
C LEU A 187 -8.44 20.30 7.41
N VAL A 188 -9.74 20.15 7.68
CA VAL A 188 -10.39 18.84 7.77
C VAL A 188 -11.23 18.61 6.53
N LEU A 189 -10.92 17.56 5.78
CA LEU A 189 -11.71 17.14 4.62
C LEU A 189 -12.80 16.17 5.10
N MET A 190 -14.07 16.52 4.86
CA MET A 190 -15.23 15.68 5.13
C MET A 190 -15.57 14.89 3.86
N ARG A 191 -14.66 13.98 3.49
CA ARG A 191 -14.71 13.22 2.23
C ARG A 191 -15.97 12.34 2.15
N ASP A 192 -16.62 12.35 1.00
CA ASP A 192 -17.73 11.47 0.64
C ASP A 192 -17.28 10.58 -0.53
N GLU A 193 -17.09 9.28 -0.26
CA GLU A 193 -16.66 8.31 -1.28
C GLU A 193 -17.62 8.22 -2.47
N GLY A 194 -18.92 8.44 -2.25
CA GLY A 194 -19.92 8.40 -3.31
C GLY A 194 -19.78 9.58 -4.25
N GLU A 195 -19.57 10.78 -3.70
CA GLU A 195 -19.32 11.99 -4.49
C GLU A 195 -17.97 11.91 -5.22
N GLU A 196 -16.90 11.50 -4.52
CA GLU A 196 -15.57 11.35 -5.12
C GLU A 196 -15.58 10.36 -6.29
N ARG A 197 -16.27 9.21 -6.17
CA ARG A 197 -16.39 8.26 -7.29
C ARG A 197 -17.12 8.84 -8.50
N ILE A 198 -18.07 9.74 -8.31
CA ILE A 198 -18.77 10.41 -9.42
C ILE A 198 -17.81 11.38 -10.10
N VAL A 199 -17.05 12.16 -9.33
CA VAL A 199 -16.05 13.10 -9.87
C VAL A 199 -14.96 12.32 -10.63
N ASP A 200 -14.45 11.23 -10.05
CA ASP A 200 -13.48 10.33 -10.68
C ASP A 200 -14.01 9.75 -11.99
N ALA A 201 -15.28 9.31 -12.02
CA ALA A 201 -15.90 8.76 -13.23
C ALA A 201 -16.05 9.82 -14.33
N ILE A 202 -16.41 11.06 -13.97
CA ILE A 202 -16.47 12.19 -14.91
C ILE A 202 -15.07 12.49 -15.44
N ALA A 203 -14.08 12.62 -14.55
CA ALA A 203 -12.69 12.89 -14.93
C ALA A 203 -12.17 11.80 -15.88
N LEU A 204 -12.39 10.52 -15.55
CA LEU A 204 -12.01 9.40 -16.40
C LEU A 204 -12.66 9.46 -17.78
N GLY A 205 -13.94 9.84 -17.84
CA GLY A 205 -14.67 10.06 -19.10
C GLY A 205 -14.10 11.19 -19.96
N LEU A 206 -13.40 12.16 -19.34
CA LEU A 206 -12.67 13.24 -20.00
C LEU A 206 -11.20 12.89 -20.29
N GLY A 207 -10.76 11.68 -19.96
CA GLY A 207 -9.35 11.26 -20.08
C GLY A 207 -8.43 11.81 -18.98
N MET A 208 -9.01 12.33 -17.90
CA MET A 208 -8.32 12.91 -16.75
C MET A 208 -8.39 11.97 -15.56
N ARG A 209 -7.58 12.25 -14.54
CA ARG A 209 -7.57 11.54 -13.27
C ARG A 209 -7.11 12.48 -12.16
N ILE A 210 -7.28 12.05 -10.91
CA ILE A 210 -6.67 12.75 -9.79
C ILE A 210 -5.13 12.71 -9.93
N VAL A 211 -4.52 13.89 -9.81
CA VAL A 211 -3.07 14.08 -9.96
C VAL A 211 -2.41 14.67 -8.71
N GLY A 212 -3.20 15.23 -7.79
CA GLY A 212 -2.64 15.85 -6.61
C GLY A 212 -3.65 16.50 -5.68
N PHE A 213 -3.12 17.24 -4.72
CA PHE A 213 -3.89 18.03 -3.75
C PHE A 213 -3.35 19.46 -3.67
N ILE A 214 -4.25 20.43 -3.61
CA ILE A 214 -3.93 21.84 -3.43
C ILE A 214 -4.55 22.34 -2.14
N PHE A 215 -3.83 23.17 -1.39
CA PHE A 215 -4.40 23.86 -0.23
C PHE A 215 -3.81 25.24 -0.01
N THR A 216 -4.47 26.04 0.83
CA THR A 216 -4.07 27.41 1.13
C THR A 216 -3.40 27.52 2.50
N GLN A 217 -2.39 28.38 2.58
CA GLN A 217 -1.80 28.80 3.85
C GLN A 217 -2.43 30.10 4.32
N THR A 218 -2.63 30.22 5.62
CA THR A 218 -3.18 31.43 6.23
C THR A 218 -2.13 32.52 6.36
N ILE A 219 -2.58 33.77 6.47
CA ILE A 219 -1.70 34.94 6.66
C ILE A 219 -0.96 34.89 8.00
N SER A 220 -1.54 34.23 9.02
CA SER A 220 -0.84 34.03 10.29
C SER A 220 0.33 33.07 10.14
N GLN A 221 0.18 32.01 9.33
CA GLN A 221 1.23 31.04 9.05
C GLN A 221 2.41 31.65 8.28
N SER A 222 2.18 32.61 7.39
CA SER A 222 3.24 33.26 6.60
C SER A 222 4.25 34.05 7.44
N LYS A 223 4.02 34.20 8.74
CA LYS A 223 4.94 34.85 9.70
C LYS A 223 5.99 33.89 10.27
N PHE A 224 5.85 32.59 10.03
CA PHE A 224 6.74 31.57 10.58
C PHE A 224 7.74 31.07 9.54
N ASP A 225 8.92 30.70 10.02
CA ASP A 225 10.03 30.21 9.21
C ASP A 225 9.96 28.68 9.05
N TYR A 226 8.96 28.21 8.29
CA TYR A 226 8.83 26.84 7.79
C TYR A 226 7.95 26.80 6.54
N THR A 227 8.18 25.83 5.65
CA THR A 227 7.36 25.69 4.43
C THR A 227 6.03 25.02 4.73
N LEU A 228 6.04 23.83 5.34
CA LEU A 228 4.84 23.11 5.76
C LEU A 228 4.88 22.81 7.26
N SER A 229 3.73 22.90 7.93
CA SER A 229 3.58 22.46 9.32
C SER A 229 3.52 20.94 9.41
N SER A 230 3.74 20.38 10.61
CA SER A 230 3.65 18.95 10.85
C SER A 230 2.26 18.38 10.49
N ARG A 231 1.18 19.14 10.73
CA ARG A 231 -0.18 18.77 10.32
C ARG A 231 -0.33 18.72 8.80
N GLU A 232 0.26 19.67 8.08
CA GLU A 232 0.23 19.71 6.61
C GLU A 232 1.08 18.60 5.99
N VAL A 233 2.25 18.30 6.57
CA VAL A 233 3.10 17.17 6.15
C VAL A 233 2.35 15.84 6.31
N LEU A 234 1.66 15.64 7.44
CA LEU A 234 0.88 14.44 7.69
C LEU A 234 -0.27 14.29 6.67
N GLN A 235 -1.04 15.36 6.45
CA GLN A 235 -2.14 15.33 5.47
C GLN A 235 -1.61 15.11 4.04
N ALA A 236 -0.52 15.76 3.65
CA ALA A 236 0.09 15.55 2.34
C ALA A 236 0.62 14.11 2.17
N ALA A 237 1.24 13.55 3.22
CA ALA A 237 1.74 12.17 3.20
C ALA A 237 0.61 11.14 3.17
N GLU A 238 -0.50 11.42 3.86
CA GLU A 238 -1.73 10.60 3.82
C GLU A 238 -2.31 10.55 2.41
N LEU A 239 -2.61 11.71 1.81
CA LEU A 239 -3.22 11.79 0.48
C LEU A 239 -2.32 11.22 -0.61
N GLN A 240 -1.02 11.53 -0.59
CA GLN A 240 -0.07 10.94 -1.53
C GLN A 240 0.07 9.42 -1.31
N GLY A 241 0.08 8.98 -0.05
CA GLY A 241 0.20 7.57 0.33
C GLY A 241 -0.99 6.71 -0.08
N GLU A 242 -2.20 7.28 -0.05
CA GLU A 242 -3.45 6.64 -0.53
C GLU A 242 -3.51 6.51 -2.05
N SER A 243 -3.00 7.51 -2.78
CA SER A 243 -3.07 7.55 -4.25
C SER A 243 -2.18 6.49 -4.91
N ASP A 244 -1.13 6.02 -4.23
CA ASP A 244 -0.04 5.20 -4.77
C ASP A 244 0.64 5.79 -6.03
N LEU A 245 0.43 7.08 -6.32
CA LEU A 245 0.98 7.76 -7.48
C LEU A 245 2.36 8.31 -7.17
N LYS A 246 3.34 7.93 -8.00
CA LYS A 246 4.70 8.44 -7.86
C LYS A 246 4.78 9.89 -8.28
N GLU A 247 3.97 10.36 -9.19
CA GLU A 247 4.00 11.71 -9.73
C GLU A 247 3.02 12.65 -9.01
N TRP A 248 2.51 12.25 -7.83
CA TRP A 248 1.59 13.06 -7.03
C TRP A 248 2.17 14.44 -6.69
N VAL A 249 1.37 15.48 -6.89
CA VAL A 249 1.75 16.87 -6.59
C VAL A 249 0.94 17.43 -5.43
N THR A 250 1.64 18.03 -4.47
CA THR A 250 1.04 18.84 -3.41
C THR A 250 1.31 20.32 -3.70
N ALA A 251 0.27 21.08 -4.02
CA ALA A 251 0.34 22.50 -4.30
C ALA A 251 -0.10 23.33 -3.09
N VAL A 252 0.59 24.44 -2.86
CA VAL A 252 0.37 25.34 -1.73
C VAL A 252 0.16 26.75 -2.27
N VAL A 253 -0.94 27.38 -1.87
CA VAL A 253 -1.29 28.74 -2.28
C VAL A 253 -1.17 29.66 -1.07
N LYS A 254 -0.36 30.71 -1.19
CA LYS A 254 -0.10 31.65 -0.10
C LYS A 254 -0.10 33.08 -0.55
N LEU A 255 -0.47 33.98 0.34
CA LEU A 255 -0.38 35.41 0.12
C LEU A 255 1.03 35.91 0.52
N LYS A 256 1.78 36.47 -0.43
CA LYS A 256 3.05 37.15 -0.17
C LYS A 256 2.84 38.65 -0.26
N VAL A 257 3.29 39.37 0.76
CA VAL A 257 3.31 40.83 0.75
C VAL A 257 4.61 41.28 0.08
N ASN A 258 4.49 42.03 -1.01
CA ASN A 258 5.61 42.61 -1.74
C ASN A 258 6.20 43.81 -0.99
N GLU A 259 7.41 44.20 -1.38
CA GLU A 259 8.12 45.34 -0.80
C GLU A 259 7.33 46.67 -0.92
N ASP A 260 6.50 46.81 -1.94
CA ASP A 260 5.63 47.98 -2.17
C ASP A 260 4.33 47.97 -1.33
N GLY A 261 4.14 46.98 -0.46
CA GLY A 261 2.93 46.81 0.35
C GLY A 261 1.73 46.22 -0.40
N GLY A 262 1.91 45.83 -1.67
CA GLY A 262 0.95 45.01 -2.42
C GLY A 262 0.95 43.56 -1.93
N ALA A 263 -0.17 42.86 -2.08
CA ALA A 263 -0.28 41.45 -1.70
C ALA A 263 -0.56 40.60 -2.94
N ASP A 264 0.35 39.70 -3.26
CA ASP A 264 0.25 38.80 -4.41
C ASP A 264 0.04 37.37 -3.95
N VAL A 265 -0.80 36.63 -4.68
CA VAL A 265 -1.00 35.20 -4.47
C VAL A 265 0.12 34.44 -5.15
N HIS A 266 0.77 33.55 -4.41
CA HIS A 266 1.89 32.75 -4.85
C HIS A 266 1.60 31.27 -4.74
N PHE A 267 1.93 30.52 -5.77
CA PHE A 267 1.82 29.07 -5.82
C PHE A 267 3.19 28.45 -5.59
N GLU A 268 3.25 27.43 -4.75
CA GLU A 268 4.41 26.56 -4.58
C GLU A 268 3.96 25.11 -4.76
N ALA A 269 4.79 24.29 -5.40
CA ALA A 269 4.47 22.90 -5.67
C ALA A 269 5.57 22.00 -5.14
N PHE A 270 5.15 20.94 -4.47
CA PHE A 270 6.03 20.00 -3.80
C PHE A 270 5.56 18.57 -4.04
N GLN A 271 6.48 17.66 -3.81
CA GLN A 271 6.20 16.25 -3.66
C GLN A 271 6.75 15.77 -2.31
N MET A 272 6.01 14.92 -1.60
CA MET A 272 6.58 14.28 -0.40
C MET A 272 7.63 13.27 -0.84
N SER A 273 8.80 13.33 -0.22
CA SER A 273 9.89 12.39 -0.45
C SER A 273 9.45 10.94 -0.21
N ASP A 274 10.09 10.01 -0.93
CA ASP A 274 9.81 8.57 -0.81
C ASP A 274 9.97 8.09 0.64
N THR A 275 10.94 8.66 1.36
CA THR A 275 11.18 8.37 2.77
C THR A 275 10.00 8.82 3.64
N CYS A 276 9.43 10.00 3.38
CA CYS A 276 8.25 10.49 4.10
C CYS A 276 7.06 9.55 3.91
N ILE A 277 6.76 9.19 2.66
CA ILE A 277 5.67 8.27 2.34
C ILE A 277 5.90 6.89 2.98
N LYS A 278 7.15 6.41 2.98
CA LYS A 278 7.50 5.15 3.64
C LYS A 278 7.28 5.21 5.15
N LEU A 279 7.74 6.28 5.82
CA LEU A 279 7.53 6.49 7.26
C LEU A 279 6.03 6.53 7.61
N PHE A 280 5.23 7.19 6.77
CA PHE A 280 3.77 7.24 6.93
C PHE A 280 3.14 5.84 6.78
N LYS A 281 3.41 5.13 5.69
CA LYS A 281 2.86 3.79 5.43
C LYS A 281 3.26 2.75 6.48
N GLU A 282 4.45 2.87 7.05
CA GLU A 282 4.90 2.01 8.15
C GLU A 282 4.37 2.46 9.53
N GLY A 283 3.61 3.56 9.60
CA GLY A 283 3.00 4.08 10.82
C GLY A 283 4.00 4.67 11.82
N TRP A 284 5.14 5.18 11.36
CA TRP A 284 6.19 5.73 12.22
C TRP A 284 5.87 7.15 12.73
N PHE A 285 5.08 7.93 12.00
CA PHE A 285 4.65 9.24 12.46
C PHE A 285 3.75 9.16 13.70
N GLU A 286 3.92 10.11 14.60
CA GLU A 286 2.94 10.44 15.63
C GLU A 286 1.88 11.37 15.02
N THR A 287 0.64 10.88 14.94
CA THR A 287 -0.48 11.55 14.27
C THR A 287 -1.24 12.50 15.21
N ASP A 288 -1.10 12.31 16.52
CA ASP A 288 -1.77 13.12 17.54
C ASP A 288 -0.95 14.38 17.81
N VAL A 289 -1.05 15.38 16.91
CA VAL A 289 -0.38 16.68 17.06
C VAL A 289 -1.09 17.51 18.13
N LYS A 290 -0.45 17.66 19.29
CA LYS A 290 -1.02 18.37 20.45
C LYS A 290 -0.86 19.88 20.33
N ASP A 291 -1.75 20.62 20.98
CA ASP A 291 -1.61 22.07 21.08
C ASP A 291 -0.36 22.42 21.90
N GLY A 292 0.56 23.17 21.29
CA GLY A 292 1.87 23.52 21.86
C GLY A 292 3.04 22.73 21.27
N ASP A 293 2.79 21.74 20.42
CA ASP A 293 3.85 21.09 19.64
C ASP A 293 4.45 22.08 18.62
N ASP A 294 5.76 21.99 18.39
CA ASP A 294 6.42 22.84 17.39
C ASP A 294 5.93 22.47 15.98
N PRO A 295 5.24 23.37 15.25
CA PRO A 295 4.74 23.07 13.91
C PRO A 295 5.87 22.77 12.91
N LYS A 296 7.12 23.16 13.19
CA LYS A 296 8.28 22.92 12.32
C LYS A 296 8.78 21.48 12.36
N LEU A 297 8.40 20.73 13.38
CA LEU A 297 8.94 19.41 13.67
C LEU A 297 7.86 18.33 13.55
N SER A 298 8.20 17.26 12.85
CA SER A 298 7.43 16.02 12.81
C SER A 298 7.94 15.04 13.86
N LYS A 299 7.03 14.49 14.66
CA LYS A 299 7.33 13.51 15.70
C LYS A 299 7.19 12.07 15.20
N MET A 300 8.07 11.20 15.69
CA MET A 300 8.15 9.79 15.35
C MET A 300 7.94 8.92 16.58
N LYS A 301 7.19 7.83 16.41
CA LYS A 301 6.97 6.80 17.43
C LYS A 301 8.23 5.99 17.73
N LYS A 302 9.17 5.92 16.79
CA LYS A 302 10.43 5.18 16.86
C LYS A 302 11.60 6.09 16.49
N ASP A 303 12.78 5.75 16.98
CA ASP A 303 14.01 6.44 16.62
C ASP A 303 14.34 6.23 15.13
N VAL A 304 14.56 7.33 14.41
CA VAL A 304 15.09 7.33 13.05
C VAL A 304 16.48 7.95 13.03
N VAL A 305 17.28 7.61 12.02
CA VAL A 305 18.61 8.22 11.85
C VAL A 305 18.54 9.41 10.93
N VAL A 306 18.88 10.58 11.46
CA VAL A 306 19.10 11.81 10.68
C VAL A 306 20.60 12.11 10.71
N GLY A 307 21.27 11.97 9.57
CA GLY A 307 22.73 12.11 9.48
C GLY A 307 23.48 11.02 10.26
N VAL A 308 23.90 11.29 11.50
CA VAL A 308 24.61 10.32 12.36
C VAL A 308 23.93 10.17 13.72
N LYS A 309 22.78 10.83 13.93
CA LYS A 309 22.07 10.85 15.20
C LYS A 309 20.73 10.15 15.09
N ASP A 310 20.38 9.44 16.15
CA ASP A 310 19.02 8.96 16.36
C ASP A 310 18.15 10.12 16.86
N ALA A 311 17.00 10.31 16.23
CA ALA A 311 16.06 11.38 16.55
C ALA A 311 14.62 10.87 16.48
N LYS A 312 13.77 11.44 17.34
CA LYS A 312 12.31 11.27 17.29
C LYS A 312 11.58 12.51 16.79
N GLU A 313 12.24 13.65 16.80
CA GLU A 313 11.71 14.90 16.25
C GLU A 313 12.60 15.28 15.08
N ILE A 314 11.99 15.53 13.94
CA ILE A 314 12.68 15.77 12.67
C ILE A 314 12.10 17.02 12.04
N ASP A 315 12.94 17.85 11.45
CA ASP A 315 12.49 18.97 10.63
C ASP A 315 11.60 18.50 9.48
N ASN A 316 10.61 19.32 9.10
CA ASN A 316 9.69 19.05 8.00
C ASN A 316 10.34 19.15 6.59
N ASP A 317 11.65 18.92 6.44
CA ASP A 317 12.39 18.93 5.15
C ASP A 317 12.17 17.62 4.36
N PHE A 318 10.91 17.18 4.30
CA PHE A 318 10.46 16.04 3.51
C PHE A 318 10.04 16.43 2.09
N LEU A 319 10.13 17.71 1.77
CA LEU A 319 9.57 18.33 0.57
C LEU A 319 10.58 18.30 -0.57
N VAL A 320 10.15 17.84 -1.73
CA VAL A 320 10.91 17.92 -2.97
C VAL A 320 10.23 18.92 -3.88
N VAL A 321 10.94 19.98 -4.28
CA VAL A 321 10.36 21.09 -5.05
C VAL A 321 10.03 20.65 -6.48
N VAL A 322 8.82 20.97 -6.94
CA VAL A 322 8.35 20.73 -8.31
C VAL A 322 8.29 22.06 -9.05
N LYS A 323 8.75 22.10 -10.31
CA LYS A 323 8.70 23.33 -11.12
C LYS A 323 7.25 23.62 -11.51
N ILE A 324 6.89 24.90 -11.50
CA ILE A 324 5.55 25.34 -11.92
C ILE A 324 5.63 25.95 -13.32
N SER A 325 4.69 25.58 -14.17
CA SER A 325 4.35 26.26 -15.41
C SER A 325 2.84 26.50 -15.48
N ASP A 326 2.40 27.17 -16.52
CA ASP A 326 0.99 27.33 -16.84
C ASP A 326 0.69 26.82 -18.25
N HIS A 327 -0.57 26.44 -18.47
CA HIS A 327 -1.09 26.15 -19.79
C HIS A 327 -2.47 26.80 -19.96
N GLN A 328 -2.92 26.84 -21.21
CA GLN A 328 -4.28 27.28 -21.52
C GLN A 328 -5.02 26.10 -22.09
N ASP A 329 -5.97 25.57 -21.33
CA ASP A 329 -6.72 24.42 -21.78
C ASP A 329 -7.91 24.83 -22.67
N LYS A 330 -8.34 23.91 -23.54
CA LYS A 330 -9.43 24.13 -24.50
C LYS A 330 -10.81 23.96 -23.86
N PHE A 331 -10.91 23.35 -22.67
CA PHE A 331 -12.17 23.12 -21.98
C PHE A 331 -12.87 24.41 -21.55
N TRP A 332 -12.12 25.43 -21.11
CA TRP A 332 -12.69 26.73 -20.75
C TRP A 332 -13.36 27.45 -21.91
N ASN A 333 -12.83 27.31 -23.13
CA ASN A 333 -13.51 27.85 -24.33
C ASN A 333 -14.89 27.20 -24.54
N LEU A 334 -15.07 25.92 -24.18
CA LEU A 334 -16.36 25.24 -24.27
C LEU A 334 -17.32 25.73 -23.16
N TYR A 335 -16.82 25.90 -21.93
CA TYR A 335 -17.60 26.43 -20.80
C TYR A 335 -17.99 27.91 -20.97
N GLU A 336 -17.09 28.76 -21.47
CA GLU A 336 -17.37 30.19 -21.70
C GLU A 336 -18.39 30.39 -22.83
N ILE A 337 -18.38 29.55 -23.87
CA ILE A 337 -19.42 29.51 -24.91
C ILE A 337 -20.78 29.12 -24.31
N ILE A 338 -20.81 28.10 -23.43
CA ILE A 338 -22.05 27.63 -22.78
C ILE A 338 -22.59 28.68 -21.79
N ILE A 339 -21.73 29.38 -21.04
CA ILE A 339 -22.13 30.43 -20.10
C ILE A 339 -22.63 31.67 -20.84
N LYS A 340 -21.96 32.11 -21.91
CA LYS A 340 -22.41 33.26 -22.73
C LYS A 340 -23.78 33.01 -23.38
N ASP A 341 -24.14 31.77 -23.67
CA ASP A 341 -25.44 31.39 -24.25
C ASP A 341 -26.57 31.25 -23.18
N LYS A 342 -26.24 31.20 -21.89
CA LYS A 342 -27.20 30.91 -20.79
C LYS A 342 -27.22 31.93 -19.65
N LEU A 343 -26.68 33.14 -19.81
CA LEU A 343 -26.77 34.22 -18.80
C LEU A 343 -28.23 34.69 -18.54
N ARG A 344 -28.93 33.93 -17.70
CA ARG A 344 -29.92 34.34 -16.68
C ARG A 344 -29.76 33.38 -15.49
N ASP A 345 -29.16 33.90 -14.42
CA ASP A 345 -28.73 33.30 -13.13
C ASP A 345 -29.44 32.05 -12.60
N PRO A 346 -28.70 31.14 -11.92
CA PRO A 346 -28.82 31.00 -10.45
C PRO A 346 -27.50 30.64 -9.70
N PRO A 347 -27.48 30.55 -8.34
CA PRO A 347 -26.25 30.59 -7.52
C PRO A 347 -25.46 29.27 -7.42
N LEU A 348 -24.21 29.39 -6.92
CA LEU A 348 -23.08 28.44 -6.97
C LEU A 348 -23.32 26.98 -6.52
N GLU A 349 -24.40 26.65 -5.81
CA GLU A 349 -24.73 25.27 -5.43
C GLU A 349 -25.25 24.43 -6.62
N VAL A 350 -25.48 25.07 -7.77
CA VAL A 350 -26.09 24.50 -8.97
C VAL A 350 -25.04 24.11 -10.02
N GLN A 351 -23.77 24.53 -9.89
CA GLN A 351 -22.80 24.43 -10.99
C GLN A 351 -22.30 23.00 -11.27
N ILE A 352 -22.13 22.15 -10.24
CA ILE A 352 -21.60 20.78 -10.41
C ILE A 352 -22.66 19.81 -10.98
N LYS A 353 -23.93 19.93 -10.56
CA LYS A 353 -25.04 19.09 -11.08
C LYS A 353 -25.42 19.41 -12.54
N TRP A 354 -25.15 20.63 -13.00
CA TRP A 354 -25.53 21.08 -14.34
C TRP A 354 -24.44 20.83 -15.38
N ALA A 355 -23.17 20.95 -14.97
CA ALA A 355 -22.01 20.53 -15.75
C ALA A 355 -22.13 19.10 -16.27
N ALA A 356 -22.42 18.13 -15.39
CA ALA A 356 -22.53 16.72 -15.76
C ALA A 356 -23.77 16.44 -16.67
N SER A 357 -24.92 17.04 -16.37
CA SER A 357 -26.16 16.85 -17.13
C SER A 357 -26.11 17.44 -18.55
N ASP A 358 -25.47 18.60 -18.70
CA ASP A 358 -25.30 19.24 -20.02
C ASP A 358 -24.16 18.60 -20.83
N LEU A 359 -23.10 18.08 -20.19
CA LEU A 359 -22.07 17.25 -20.87
C LEU A 359 -22.69 15.97 -21.46
N ILE A 360 -23.64 15.35 -20.75
CA ILE A 360 -24.43 14.20 -21.20
C ILE A 360 -25.35 14.57 -22.38
N ARG A 361 -25.98 15.74 -22.36
CA ARG A 361 -26.86 16.22 -23.46
C ARG A 361 -26.08 16.61 -24.72
N GLU A 362 -24.89 17.17 -24.57
CA GLU A 362 -24.03 17.55 -25.70
C GLU A 362 -23.40 16.31 -26.35
N CYS A 363 -23.04 15.29 -25.56
CA CYS A 363 -22.67 13.96 -26.04
C CYS A 363 -23.79 13.32 -26.89
N HIS A 364 -25.05 13.48 -26.45
CA HIS A 364 -26.23 13.02 -27.20
C HIS A 364 -26.44 13.74 -28.53
N ARG A 365 -26.02 15.01 -28.64
CA ARG A 365 -26.26 15.86 -29.80
C ARG A 365 -25.23 15.65 -30.92
N ASN A 366 -23.97 15.34 -30.57
CA ASN A 366 -22.86 15.38 -31.52
C ASN A 366 -22.46 14.04 -32.16
N ARG A 367 -23.13 12.90 -31.86
CA ARG A 367 -22.93 11.55 -32.46
C ARG A 367 -21.47 11.07 -32.63
N ARG A 368 -20.48 11.72 -31.99
CA ARG A 368 -19.05 11.39 -32.07
C ARG A 368 -18.53 10.62 -30.85
N CYS A 369 -19.37 10.41 -29.84
CA CYS A 369 -19.03 9.64 -28.65
C CYS A 369 -19.86 8.34 -28.63
N LEU A 370 -19.65 7.45 -29.60
CA LEU A 370 -20.34 6.16 -29.61
C LEU A 370 -19.81 5.21 -28.53
N GLU A 371 -18.65 5.50 -27.92
CA GLU A 371 -18.04 4.64 -26.88
C GLU A 371 -18.36 5.06 -25.44
N ILE A 372 -18.82 6.29 -25.19
CA ILE A 372 -19.18 6.76 -23.83
C ILE A 372 -20.62 6.33 -23.44
N GLN A 373 -21.46 6.00 -24.42
CA GLN A 373 -22.89 5.78 -24.23
C GLN A 373 -23.24 4.48 -23.45
N ILE A 374 -22.27 3.56 -23.31
CA ILE A 374 -22.50 2.25 -22.66
C ILE A 374 -22.19 2.28 -21.15
N LEU A 375 -21.35 3.20 -20.65
CA LEU A 375 -20.97 3.17 -19.23
C LEU A 375 -22.00 3.82 -18.28
N VAL A 376 -22.75 4.83 -18.75
CA VAL A 376 -23.64 5.62 -17.87
C VAL A 376 -25.06 5.05 -17.80
N SER A 377 -25.47 4.23 -18.76
CA SER A 377 -26.81 3.62 -18.78
C SER A 377 -26.98 2.42 -17.84
N GLY A 378 -25.90 1.99 -17.16
CA GLY A 378 -25.92 0.91 -16.17
C GLY A 378 -25.82 1.34 -14.70
N ILE A 379 -25.79 2.65 -14.39
CA ILE A 379 -25.54 3.18 -13.03
C ILE A 379 -26.68 4.12 -12.55
N PHE A 380 -27.87 4.03 -13.17
CA PHE A 380 -29.09 4.66 -12.65
C PHE A 380 -30.19 3.64 -12.39
#